data_AF-A0A939IID6-F1
#
_entry.id   AF-A0A939IID6-F1
#
_cell.length_a   1.000
_cell.length_b   1.000
_cell.length_c   1.000
_cell.angle_alpha   90.00
_cell.angle_beta   90.00
_cell.angle_gamma   90.00
#
_symmetry.space_group_name_H-M   'P 1'
#
loop_
_entity.id
_entity.type
_entity.pdbx_description
1 polymer ?
#
loop_
_entity_poly.entity_id
_entity_poly.type
_entity_poly.pdbx_seq_one_letter_code
_entity_poly.pdbx_strand_id
1 'polypeptide(L)'
;MFTKIKDPRILIYDGETDRLIGMASFELTPEAEKALLGLVNYGIKPSTITLLDINLYQPDRTYVPPTPFDAYKREGTIYALFTDSSTGENIPVEIQMKYTARARGNIFETLYHFDSVEFSDIEIESVKINY
;
A
#
# COMPACT_ATOMS: atom_id res chain seq x y z
N MET A 1 18.84 11.08 2.46
CA MET A 1 17.39 11.30 2.20
C MET A 1 16.99 10.33 1.12
N PHE A 2 15.76 9.84 1.11
CA PHE A 2 15.33 8.93 0.05
C PHE A 2 14.80 9.68 -1.16
N THR A 3 15.08 9.16 -2.36
CA THR A 3 14.72 9.82 -3.63
C THR A 3 13.81 8.98 -4.51
N LYS A 4 13.76 7.67 -4.29
CA LYS A 4 13.00 6.73 -5.12
C LYS A 4 12.51 5.54 -4.30
N ILE A 5 11.38 4.98 -4.68
CA ILE A 5 10.79 3.76 -4.11
C ILE A 5 10.80 2.65 -5.16
N LYS A 6 11.14 1.41 -4.75
CA LYS A 6 11.15 0.23 -5.60
C LYS A 6 10.46 -0.95 -4.92
N ASP A 7 9.98 -1.86 -5.75
CA ASP A 7 9.35 -3.14 -5.39
C ASP A 7 8.32 -3.03 -4.26
N PRO A 8 7.36 -2.09 -4.34
CA PRO A 8 6.41 -1.90 -3.26
C PRO A 8 5.40 -3.05 -3.24
N ARG A 9 5.14 -3.53 -2.03
CA ARG A 9 4.13 -4.55 -1.74
C ARG A 9 3.44 -4.23 -0.42
N ILE A 10 2.23 -4.73 -0.24
CA ILE A 10 1.44 -4.49 0.98
C ILE A 10 0.87 -5.80 1.50
N LEU A 11 1.06 -6.05 2.79
CA LEU A 11 0.33 -7.08 3.52
C LEU A 11 -0.94 -6.46 4.06
N ILE A 12 -2.10 -7.06 3.81
CA ILE A 12 -3.41 -6.45 4.06
C ILE A 12 -4.22 -7.30 5.04
N TYR A 13 -4.80 -6.64 6.03
CA TYR A 13 -5.75 -7.19 6.99
C TYR A 13 -7.08 -6.47 6.90
N ASP A 14 -8.15 -7.18 7.25
CA ASP A 14 -9.45 -6.59 7.46
C ASP A 14 -9.45 -5.74 8.72
N GLY A 15 -9.80 -4.46 8.62
CA GLY A 15 -9.66 -3.50 9.71
C GLY A 15 -10.72 -3.60 10.81
N GLU A 16 -11.69 -4.53 10.69
CA GLU A 16 -12.69 -4.79 11.73
C GLU A 16 -12.46 -6.13 12.43
N THR A 17 -11.94 -7.13 11.71
CA THR A 17 -11.80 -8.51 12.20
C THR A 17 -10.35 -8.96 12.41
N ASP A 18 -9.37 -8.13 12.05
CA ASP A 18 -7.93 -8.43 12.05
C ASP A 18 -7.56 -9.67 11.23
N ARG A 19 -8.45 -10.11 10.33
CA ARG A 19 -8.22 -11.28 9.48
C ARG A 19 -7.30 -10.91 8.33
N LEU A 20 -6.32 -11.76 8.07
CA LEU A 20 -5.46 -11.63 6.90
C LEU A 20 -6.31 -11.71 5.63
N ILE A 21 -6.09 -10.78 4.71
CA ILE A 21 -6.69 -10.78 3.37
C ILE A 21 -5.71 -11.40 2.38
N GLY A 22 -4.46 -10.99 2.44
CA GLY A 22 -3.39 -11.45 1.57
C GLY A 22 -2.29 -10.42 1.40
N MET A 23 -1.41 -10.64 0.43
CA MET A 23 -0.34 -9.71 0.07
C MET A 23 -0.55 -9.24 -1.37
N ALA A 24 -0.24 -7.98 -1.66
CA ALA A 24 -0.39 -7.43 -3.00
C ALA A 24 0.87 -6.71 -3.45
N SER A 25 1.20 -6.83 -4.74
CA SER A 25 2.14 -5.94 -5.43
C SER A 25 1.35 -4.86 -6.15
N PHE A 26 1.95 -3.69 -6.33
CA PHE A 26 1.29 -2.56 -6.98
C PHE A 26 2.34 -1.62 -7.56
N GLU A 27 1.88 -0.70 -8.38
CA GLU A 27 2.66 0.45 -8.84
C GLU A 27 2.22 1.72 -8.12
N LEU A 28 3.17 2.63 -7.90
CA LEU A 28 2.92 3.94 -7.31
C LEU A 28 2.69 4.95 -8.43
N THR A 29 1.67 5.79 -8.29
CA THR A 29 1.62 7.03 -9.09
C THR A 29 2.76 7.96 -8.66
N PRO A 30 3.16 8.93 -9.49
CA PRO A 30 4.14 9.95 -9.09
C PRO A 30 3.74 10.71 -7.82
N GLU A 31 2.45 10.97 -7.63
CA GLU A 31 1.91 11.63 -6.43
C GLU A 31 2.02 10.72 -5.21
N ALA A 32 1.70 9.43 -5.35
CA ALA A 32 1.79 8.44 -4.29
C ALA A 32 3.25 8.22 -3.86
N GLU A 33 4.18 8.09 -4.81
CA GLU A 33 5.62 7.99 -4.52
C GLU A 33 6.12 9.24 -3.78
N LYS A 34 5.77 10.44 -4.28
CA LYS A 34 6.12 11.70 -3.62
C LYS A 34 5.57 11.77 -2.20
N ALA A 35 4.33 11.31 -1.98
CA ALA A 35 3.70 11.34 -0.67
C ALA A 35 4.39 10.39 0.32
N LEU A 36 4.72 9.17 -0.11
CA LEU A 36 5.47 8.22 0.72
C LEU A 36 6.91 8.67 1.00
N LEU A 37 7.59 9.27 0.01
CA LEU A 37 8.89 9.91 0.24
C LEU A 37 8.78 11.08 1.22
N GLY A 38 7.70 11.86 1.15
CA GLY A 38 7.40 12.94 2.08
C GLY A 38 7.22 12.43 3.52
N LEU A 39 6.50 11.32 3.66
CA LEU A 39 6.31 10.65 4.94
C LEU A 39 7.65 10.18 5.53
N VAL A 40 8.44 9.42 4.77
CA VAL A 40 9.67 8.81 5.31
C VAL A 40 10.77 9.84 5.56
N ASN A 41 10.92 10.84 4.68
CA ASN A 41 11.96 11.87 4.85
C ASN A 41 11.60 12.96 5.86
N TYR A 42 10.32 13.31 5.98
CA TYR A 42 9.90 14.54 6.67
C TYR A 42 8.74 14.34 7.66
N GLY A 43 8.23 13.12 7.82
CA GLY A 43 7.08 12.84 8.69
C GLY A 43 5.75 13.42 8.20
N ILE A 44 5.67 13.83 6.92
CA ILE A 44 4.46 14.42 6.34
C ILE A 44 3.47 13.31 6.03
N LYS A 45 2.38 13.24 6.79
CA LYS A 45 1.34 12.21 6.62
C LYS A 45 0.57 12.44 5.31
N PRO A 46 0.44 11.40 4.44
CA PRO A 46 -0.38 11.50 3.25
C PRO A 46 -1.87 11.52 3.63
N SER A 47 -2.66 12.39 3.00
CA SER A 47 -4.12 12.38 3.15
C SER A 47 -4.77 11.28 2.30
N THR A 48 -4.17 10.99 1.15
CA THR A 48 -4.62 9.97 0.20
C THR A 48 -3.41 9.33 -0.48
N ILE A 49 -3.57 8.08 -0.91
CA ILE A 49 -2.59 7.36 -1.72
C ILE A 49 -3.36 6.61 -2.81
N THR A 50 -2.94 6.73 -4.07
CA THR A 50 -3.50 5.95 -5.17
C THR A 50 -2.49 4.91 -5.61
N LEU A 51 -2.90 3.65 -5.61
CA LEU A 51 -2.13 2.52 -6.11
C LEU A 51 -2.66 2.13 -7.50
N LEU A 52 -1.78 1.65 -8.36
CA LEU A 52 -2.08 1.14 -9.70
C LEU A 52 -1.69 -0.33 -9.84
N ASP A 53 -2.35 -1.03 -10.76
CA ASP A 53 -2.03 -2.40 -11.16
C ASP A 53 -1.84 -3.34 -9.96
N ILE A 54 -2.80 -3.31 -9.04
CA ILE A 54 -2.75 -4.07 -7.80
C ILE A 54 -3.01 -5.53 -8.15
N ASN A 55 -2.07 -6.40 -7.79
CA ASN A 55 -2.17 -7.84 -7.96
C ASN A 55 -2.09 -8.52 -6.60
N LEU A 56 -3.21 -9.06 -6.13
CA LEU A 56 -3.31 -9.83 -4.89
C LEU A 56 -2.77 -11.25 -5.11
N TYR A 57 -1.92 -11.69 -4.21
CA TYR A 57 -1.40 -13.05 -4.15
C TYR A 57 -1.41 -13.57 -2.71
N GLN A 58 -1.37 -14.89 -2.57
CA GLN A 58 -1.55 -15.57 -1.28
C GLN A 58 -2.81 -15.09 -0.51
N PRO A 59 -3.99 -15.05 -1.17
CA PRO A 59 -5.21 -14.66 -0.49
C PRO A 59 -5.55 -15.67 0.61
N ASP A 60 -6.20 -15.19 1.68
CA ASP A 60 -6.80 -16.10 2.66
C ASP A 60 -7.85 -17.01 1.98
N ARG A 61 -8.04 -18.21 2.53
CA ARG A 61 -9.00 -19.20 1.97
C ARG A 61 -10.44 -18.69 1.93
N THR A 62 -10.76 -17.71 2.77
CA THR A 62 -12.09 -17.10 2.88
C THR A 62 -12.18 -15.75 2.18
N TYR A 63 -11.17 -15.37 1.40
CA TYR A 63 -11.14 -14.11 0.66
C TYR A 63 -12.34 -14.00 -0.30
N VAL A 64 -13.08 -12.91 -0.14
CA VAL A 64 -14.12 -12.47 -1.07
C VAL A 64 -13.64 -11.16 -1.68
N PRO A 65 -13.56 -11.07 -3.03
CA PRO A 65 -13.19 -9.82 -3.69
C PRO A 65 -14.10 -8.67 -3.25
N PRO A 66 -13.54 -7.48 -2.98
CA PRO A 66 -14.34 -6.31 -2.65
C PRO A 66 -15.24 -5.93 -3.83
N THR A 67 -16.44 -5.46 -3.51
CA THR A 67 -17.31 -4.81 -4.48
C THR A 67 -16.66 -3.49 -4.91
N PRO A 68 -16.55 -3.20 -6.22
CA PRO A 68 -15.97 -1.94 -6.67
C PRO A 68 -16.74 -0.74 -6.11
N PHE A 69 -16.01 0.34 -5.87
CA PHE A 69 -16.53 1.60 -5.32
C PHE A 69 -17.00 1.56 -3.86
N ASP A 70 -17.21 0.38 -3.29
CA ASP A 70 -17.44 0.23 -1.86
C ASP A 70 -16.16 0.55 -1.07
N ALA A 71 -16.36 1.09 0.13
CA ALA A 71 -15.31 1.49 1.04
C ALA A 71 -15.11 0.41 2.09
N TYR A 72 -13.87 -0.05 2.26
CA TYR A 72 -13.51 -1.07 3.23
C TYR A 72 -12.42 -0.56 4.16
N LYS A 73 -12.61 -0.71 5.48
CA LYS A 73 -11.55 -0.44 6.45
C LYS A 73 -10.51 -1.54 6.38
N ARG A 74 -9.24 -1.13 6.29
CA ARG A 74 -8.09 -2.03 6.19
C ARG A 74 -7.00 -1.57 7.14
N GLU A 75 -6.24 -2.55 7.58
CA GLU A 75 -4.92 -2.34 8.15
C GLU A 75 -3.91 -2.94 7.19
N GLY A 76 -2.77 -2.29 7.01
CA GLY A 76 -1.77 -2.79 6.08
C GLY A 76 -0.37 -2.33 6.40
N THR A 77 0.59 -3.19 6.04
CA THR A 77 2.01 -2.88 6.11
C THR A 77 2.57 -2.81 4.70
N ILE A 78 2.95 -1.61 4.25
CA ILE A 78 3.75 -1.47 3.02
C ILE A 78 5.18 -1.86 3.32
N TYR A 79 5.73 -2.73 2.48
CA TYR A 79 7.15 -3.04 2.39
C TYR A 79 7.65 -2.51 1.05
N ALA A 80 8.69 -1.68 1.07
CA ALA A 80 9.33 -1.21 -0.15
C ALA A 80 10.80 -0.89 0.07
N LEU A 81 11.54 -0.75 -1.02
CA LEU A 81 12.95 -0.38 -1.02
C LEU A 81 13.10 1.11 -1.34
N PHE A 82 13.68 1.88 -0.43
CA PHE A 82 13.90 3.32 -0.59
C PHE A 82 15.36 3.59 -0.93
N THR A 83 15.61 4.26 -2.06
CA THR A 83 16.97 4.57 -2.51
C THR A 83 17.52 5.79 -1.76
N ASP A 84 18.59 5.63 -0.99
CA ASP A 84 19.27 6.73 -0.31
C ASP A 84 20.03 7.62 -1.31
N SER A 85 19.86 8.94 -1.18
CA SER A 85 20.39 9.95 -2.08
C SER A 85 21.92 10.04 -2.06
N SER A 86 22.54 9.71 -0.93
CA SER A 86 23.96 9.94 -0.69
C SER A 86 24.79 8.73 -1.09
N THR A 87 24.25 7.53 -0.89
CA THR A 87 24.93 6.25 -1.16
C THR A 87 24.42 5.54 -2.41
N GLY A 88 23.18 5.80 -2.82
CA GLY A 88 22.48 5.04 -3.85
C GLY A 88 21.99 3.66 -3.39
N GLU A 89 22.17 3.31 -2.12
CA GLU A 89 21.74 2.03 -1.56
C GLU A 89 20.21 1.95 -1.44
N ASN A 90 19.66 0.75 -1.62
CA ASN A 90 18.25 0.48 -1.43
C ASN A 90 18.03 0.00 0.01
N ILE A 91 17.40 0.84 0.83
CA ILE A 91 17.12 0.57 2.24
C ILE A 91 15.68 0.08 2.38
N PRO A 92 15.44 -1.11 2.98
CA PRO A 92 14.09 -1.59 3.25
C PRO A 92 13.36 -0.72 4.27
N VAL A 93 12.13 -0.34 3.95
CA VAL A 93 11.24 0.43 4.82
C VAL A 93 9.91 -0.29 4.97
N GLU A 94 9.40 -0.30 6.19
CA GLU A 94 8.09 -0.83 6.57
C GLU A 94 7.20 0.33 7.05
N ILE A 95 6.00 0.46 6.49
CA ILE A 95 5.03 1.49 6.86
C ILE A 95 3.72 0.81 7.27
N GLN A 96 3.40 0.85 8.55
CA GLN A 96 2.16 0.30 9.11
C GLN A 96 1.11 1.40 9.19
N MET A 97 -0.10 1.09 8.71
CA MET A 97 -1.18 2.06 8.66
C MET A 97 -2.56 1.43 8.66
N LYS A 98 -3.52 2.22 9.12
CA LYS A 98 -4.96 2.00 8.94
C LYS A 98 -5.47 2.96 7.88
N TYR A 99 -6.41 2.49 7.07
CA TYR A 99 -6.93 3.26 5.94
C TYR A 99 -8.28 2.73 5.47
N THR A 100 -9.03 3.60 4.80
CA THR A 100 -10.21 3.23 4.01
C THR A 100 -9.75 2.96 2.58
N ALA A 101 -9.96 1.75 2.09
CA ALA A 101 -9.65 1.32 0.73
C ALA A 101 -10.89 1.35 -0.16
N ARG A 102 -10.77 1.92 -1.35
CA ARG A 102 -11.77 1.84 -2.42
C ARG A 102 -11.13 1.37 -3.72
N ALA A 103 -11.47 0.16 -4.13
CA ALA A 103 -11.00 -0.41 -5.39
C ALA A 103 -11.83 0.08 -6.58
N ARG A 104 -11.17 0.31 -7.72
CA ARG A 104 -11.78 0.57 -9.02
C ARG A 104 -11.10 -0.31 -10.07
N GLY A 105 -11.88 -1.00 -10.88
CA GLY A 105 -11.34 -1.79 -11.99
C GLY A 105 -12.16 -3.01 -12.37
N ASN A 106 -11.69 -3.74 -13.37
CA ASN A 106 -12.41 -4.81 -14.04
C ASN A 106 -12.43 -6.14 -13.24
N ILE A 107 -13.36 -6.26 -12.29
CA ILE A 107 -13.64 -7.50 -11.52
C ILE A 107 -14.10 -8.70 -12.36
N PHE A 108 -14.43 -8.51 -13.65
CA PHE A 108 -15.06 -9.57 -14.43
C PHE A 108 -14.06 -10.57 -15.04
N GLU A 109 -12.77 -10.24 -15.15
CA GLU A 109 -11.78 -11.13 -15.77
C GLU A 109 -10.80 -11.75 -14.76
N THR A 110 -10.45 -11.04 -13.68
CA THR A 110 -9.47 -11.52 -12.69
C THR A 110 -9.82 -11.07 -11.27
N LEU A 111 -10.27 -12.00 -10.43
CA LEU A 111 -10.71 -11.74 -9.03
C LEU A 111 -9.61 -11.22 -8.08
N TYR A 112 -8.37 -11.18 -8.57
CA TYR A 112 -7.17 -10.81 -7.81
C TYR A 112 -6.45 -9.59 -8.38
N HIS A 113 -6.99 -8.97 -9.43
CA HIS A 113 -6.40 -7.78 -10.04
C HIS A 113 -7.34 -6.59 -9.89
N PHE A 114 -6.75 -5.42 -9.64
CA PHE A 114 -7.47 -4.15 -9.61
C PHE A 114 -6.64 -3.08 -10.32
N ASP A 115 -7.26 -2.42 -11.31
CA ASP A 115 -6.62 -1.35 -12.08
C ASP A 115 -6.12 -0.23 -11.16
N SER A 116 -6.91 0.12 -10.14
CA SER A 116 -6.51 1.09 -9.12
C SER A 116 -7.21 0.87 -7.78
N VAL A 117 -6.53 1.29 -6.71
CA VAL A 117 -7.10 1.33 -5.36
C VAL A 117 -6.73 2.66 -4.72
N GLU A 118 -7.72 3.37 -4.21
CA GLU A 118 -7.56 4.62 -3.48
C GLU A 118 -7.57 4.33 -1.97
N PHE A 119 -6.55 4.81 -1.28
CA PHE A 119 -6.48 4.86 0.19
C PHE A 119 -6.85 6.26 0.65
N SER A 120 -7.70 6.32 1.67
CA SER A 120 -8.18 7.52 2.34
C SER A 120 -8.24 7.29 3.84
N ASP A 121 -8.51 8.34 4.63
CA ASP A 121 -8.56 8.27 6.11
C ASP A 121 -7.30 7.59 6.70
N ILE A 122 -6.13 7.93 6.14
CA ILE A 122 -4.88 7.24 6.44
C ILE A 122 -4.37 7.64 7.83
N GLU A 123 -4.23 6.65 8.70
CA GLU A 123 -3.58 6.76 9.99
C GLU A 123 -2.27 5.97 9.96
N ILE A 124 -1.14 6.68 10.05
CA ILE A 124 0.19 6.06 10.16
C ILE A 124 0.43 5.63 11.60
N GLU A 125 0.60 4.32 11.80
CA GLU A 125 0.89 3.73 13.11
C GLU A 125 2.40 3.68 13.36
N SER A 126 3.17 3.21 12.37
CA SER A 126 4.62 3.18 12.48
C SER A 126 5.32 3.27 11.12
N VAL A 127 6.57 3.77 11.15
CA VAL A 127 7.51 3.74 10.04
C VAL A 127 8.82 3.18 10.58
N LYS A 128 9.30 2.09 9.99
CA LYS A 128 10.55 1.42 10.38
C LYS A 128 11.51 1.38 9.21
N ILE A 129 12.72 1.91 9.41
CA ILE A 129 13.81 1.90 8.44
C ILE A 129 14.82 0.85 8.89
N ASN A 130 15.07 -0.15 8.04
CA ASN A 130 15.97 -1.26 8.36
C ASN A 130 17.35 -1.00 7.70
N TYR A 131 18.28 -0.44 8.47
CA TYR A 131 19.69 -0.25 8.08
C TYR A 131 20.49 -1.55 8.17
#